data_AF-A0A9P6X4B1-F1
#
_entry.id   AF-A0A9P6X4B1-F1
#
_cell.length_a   1.000
_cell.length_b   1.000
_cell.length_c   1.000
_cell.angle_alpha   90.00
_cell.angle_beta   90.00
_cell.angle_gamma   90.00
#
_symmetry.space_group_name_H-M   'P 1'
#
loop_
_entity.id
_entity.type
_entity.pdbx_description
1 polymer ?
#
loop_
_entity_poly.entity_id
_entity_poly.type
_entity_poly.pdbx_seq_one_letter_code
_entity_poly.pdbx_strand_id
1 'polypeptide(L)'
;MYDTFDNSYQATIGIDFLSKTMYLEDKTVRLQLWDTAGQERFRSLIPSYIRDSSVAVIVYDISNDVRAERGDDVIIVLVGNKSDLSDKREVTTDDGEKRAKELNVMFIETSAKAGHNVKTLFKKIAQSLPGVDGSAIQSDSKDSSQFYDLLELFNVGGDVKDTNYIFMGDYVDRGHFSLETFTLLLVLKAKYPDKITLLRGNHESRQITQVYGFYDECQTKYGNANVWKYCCSVFDYLTLAAIIDGSILCVHGGLSPDIKALDQMRTIHRLQEIPHEGSFCDLMWSDPEDIDTWSVSPRGAGWLFGSKVTSEFNHINGLKLIARAHQLVQEGYKYMFPKDELVTVWSAPNYCYRCGNVASIMQVTDSGTHFKIFDAVPDQDRFIPTRNNGPNRMGGTGGQYFV
;
A
#
# COMPACT_ATOMS: atom_id res chain seq x y z
N MET A 1 2.73 -1.16 24.21
CA MET A 1 4.18 -0.90 24.36
C MET A 1 4.51 0.38 23.60
N TYR A 2 3.91 1.51 24.00
CA TYR A 2 4.06 2.80 23.32
C TYR A 2 4.22 3.84 24.43
N ASP A 3 5.46 4.33 24.61
CA ASP A 3 5.95 5.31 25.63
C ASP A 3 7.25 4.85 26.34
N THR A 4 7.84 3.70 25.96
CA THR A 4 9.14 3.22 26.48
C THR A 4 10.16 3.08 25.36
N PHE A 5 11.36 3.61 25.54
CA PHE A 5 12.48 3.44 24.60
C PHE A 5 13.00 1.99 24.65
N ASP A 6 13.11 1.36 23.47
CA ASP A 6 13.63 0.01 23.33
C ASP A 6 15.07 0.05 22.79
N ASN A 7 16.02 -0.43 23.60
CA ASN A 7 17.44 -0.52 23.21
C ASN A 7 17.70 -1.61 22.15
N SER A 8 16.72 -2.48 21.89
CA SER A 8 16.76 -3.53 20.87
C SER A 8 15.92 -3.21 19.63
N TYR A 9 15.40 -1.98 19.54
CA TYR A 9 14.60 -1.55 18.39
C TYR A 9 15.39 -1.68 17.09
N GLN A 10 14.87 -2.50 16.18
CA GLN A 10 15.40 -2.63 14.83
C GLN A 10 14.94 -1.43 14.01
N ALA A 11 15.85 -0.82 13.25
CA ALA A 11 15.54 0.33 12.42
C ALA A 11 14.41 0.03 11.45
N THR A 12 13.50 0.99 11.25
CA THR A 12 12.41 0.91 10.28
C THR A 12 12.96 0.54 8.90
N ILE A 13 12.43 -0.55 8.33
CA ILE A 13 12.72 -1.01 6.97
C ILE A 13 11.53 -0.58 6.09
N GLY A 14 11.77 0.22 5.06
CA GLY A 14 10.70 0.77 4.24
C GLY A 14 9.93 1.86 4.99
N ILE A 15 8.72 1.55 5.50
CA ILE A 15 7.80 2.51 6.14
C ILE A 15 7.05 1.84 7.30
N ASP A 16 6.97 2.51 8.44
CA ASP A 16 6.12 2.14 9.58
C ASP A 16 4.98 3.18 9.74
N PHE A 17 3.82 2.75 10.22
CA PHE A 17 2.63 3.60 10.36
C PHE A 17 2.06 3.55 11.77
N LEU A 18 1.83 4.73 12.34
CA LEU A 18 1.23 4.89 13.66
C LEU A 18 0.14 5.96 13.64
N SER A 19 -1.04 5.63 14.16
CA SER A 19 -2.08 6.64 14.42
C SER A 19 -2.13 7.03 15.90
N LYS A 20 -2.09 8.34 16.18
CA LYS A 20 -2.18 8.86 17.55
C LYS A 20 -3.18 10.00 17.64
N THR A 21 -4.19 9.83 18.49
CA THR A 21 -5.15 10.89 18.81
C THR A 21 -4.58 11.78 19.92
N MET A 22 -4.60 13.09 19.69
CA MET A 22 -4.21 14.12 20.64
C MET A 22 -5.40 15.01 20.98
N TYR A 23 -5.56 15.28 22.27
CA TYR A 23 -6.58 16.19 22.78
C TYR A 23 -5.91 17.53 23.10
N LEU A 24 -6.22 18.56 22.32
CA LEU A 24 -5.86 19.95 22.60
C LEU A 24 -7.02 20.66 23.30
N GLU A 25 -6.77 21.84 23.86
CA GLU A 25 -7.77 22.59 24.63
C GLU A 25 -8.98 23.02 23.78
N ASP A 26 -8.76 23.25 22.49
CA ASP A 26 -9.73 23.78 21.52
C ASP A 26 -10.17 22.76 20.45
N LYS A 27 -9.42 21.67 20.25
CA LYS A 27 -9.68 20.67 19.20
C LYS A 27 -9.10 19.29 19.52
N THR A 28 -9.71 18.26 18.94
CA THR A 28 -9.13 16.91 18.93
C THR A 28 -8.46 16.66 17.57
N VAL A 29 -7.17 16.37 17.56
CA VAL A 29 -6.38 16.14 16.35
C VAL A 29 -5.95 14.68 16.30
N ARG A 30 -6.22 13.99 15.21
CA ARG A 30 -5.73 12.63 14.97
C ARG A 30 -4.55 12.67 14.00
N LEU A 31 -3.36 12.38 14.52
CA LEU A 31 -2.13 12.32 13.72
C LEU A 31 -2.01 10.94 13.08
N GLN A 32 -1.69 10.95 11.79
CA GLN A 32 -1.30 9.78 11.00
C GLN A 32 0.19 9.91 10.73
N LEU A 33 1.00 9.15 11.47
CA LEU A 33 2.46 9.22 11.45
C LEU A 33 2.98 8.14 10.52
N TRP A 34 3.74 8.56 9.52
CA TRP A 34 4.41 7.70 8.56
C TRP A 34 5.90 7.82 8.82
N ASP A 35 6.49 6.83 9.45
CA ASP A 35 7.94 6.77 9.69
C ASP A 35 8.61 6.12 8.49
N THR A 36 9.42 6.89 7.77
CA THR A 36 10.15 6.39 6.60
C THR A 36 11.54 5.96 7.02
N ALA A 37 12.03 4.83 6.51
CA ALA A 37 13.40 4.39 6.69
C ALA A 37 14.38 5.48 6.21
N GLY A 38 14.94 6.26 7.13
CA GLY A 38 15.77 7.44 6.84
C GLY A 38 17.16 7.16 6.24
N GLN A 39 17.38 6.02 5.60
CA GLN A 39 18.62 5.69 4.89
C GLN A 39 18.57 6.19 3.45
N GLU A 40 19.69 6.67 2.90
CA GLU A 40 19.74 7.23 1.54
C GLU A 40 19.24 6.26 0.44
N ARG A 41 19.22 4.96 0.72
CA ARG A 41 18.75 3.90 -0.19
C ARG A 41 17.23 3.92 -0.45
N PHE A 42 16.44 4.56 0.42
CA PHE A 42 14.98 4.67 0.28
C PHE A 42 14.52 6.07 -0.17
N ARG A 43 15.46 6.94 -0.57
CA ARG A 43 15.20 8.33 -0.98
C ARG A 43 14.25 8.45 -2.18
N SER A 44 14.16 7.42 -3.02
CA SER A 44 13.23 7.35 -4.16
C SER A 44 11.76 7.16 -3.77
N LEU A 45 11.48 6.62 -2.57
CA LEU A 45 10.11 6.39 -2.08
C LEU A 45 9.49 7.68 -1.50
N ILE A 46 10.33 8.54 -0.93
CA ILE A 46 9.98 9.78 -0.22
C ILE A 46 8.98 10.69 -1.00
N PRO A 47 9.15 10.97 -2.31
CA PRO A 47 8.25 11.88 -3.03
C PRO A 47 6.82 11.37 -3.23
N SER A 48 6.59 10.06 -3.11
CA SER A 48 5.26 9.45 -3.27
C SER A 48 4.43 9.51 -1.99
N TYR A 49 5.07 9.49 -0.81
CA TYR A 49 4.41 9.51 0.50
C TYR A 49 4.30 10.92 1.12
N ILE A 50 5.21 11.84 0.75
CA ILE A 50 5.26 13.21 1.30
C ILE A 50 4.37 14.20 0.53
N ARG A 51 3.88 13.84 -0.66
CA ARG A 51 3.19 14.78 -1.58
C ARG A 51 1.98 15.50 -0.97
N ASP A 52 1.23 14.83 -0.10
CA ASP A 52 0.03 15.39 0.55
C ASP A 52 0.19 15.51 2.08
N SER A 53 1.42 15.40 2.60
CA SER A 53 1.63 15.51 4.06
C SER A 53 1.41 16.95 4.50
N SER A 54 0.50 17.18 5.46
CA SER A 54 0.33 18.51 6.06
C SER A 54 1.57 18.96 6.84
N VAL A 55 2.39 18.00 7.29
CA VAL A 55 3.59 18.22 8.11
C VAL A 55 4.67 17.23 7.69
N ALA A 56 5.90 17.72 7.52
CA ALA A 56 7.09 16.89 7.35
C ALA A 56 8.03 17.08 8.55
N VAL A 57 8.34 16.00 9.26
CA VAL A 57 9.26 16.02 10.41
C VAL A 57 10.62 15.49 9.97
N ILE A 58 11.61 16.37 9.88
CA ILE A 58 12.98 16.03 9.49
C ILE A 58 13.79 15.83 10.76
N VAL A 59 14.09 14.57 11.10
CA VAL A 59 14.86 14.21 12.28
C VAL A 59 16.33 14.03 11.91
N TYR A 60 17.23 14.69 12.63
CA TYR A 60 18.67 14.52 12.48
C TYR A 60 19.34 14.20 13.81
N ASP A 61 20.53 13.62 13.73
CA ASP A 61 21.39 13.41 14.88
C ASP A 61 22.18 14.70 15.13
N ILE A 62 22.16 15.24 16.36
CA ILE A 62 22.96 16.41 16.71
C ILE A 62 24.48 16.18 16.61
N SER A 63 24.93 14.95 16.36
CA SER A 63 26.31 14.63 16.02
C SER A 63 26.58 14.53 14.50
N ASN A 64 25.68 14.98 13.61
CA ASN A 64 25.85 14.93 12.15
C ASN A 64 25.17 16.12 11.43
N ASP A 65 25.75 16.56 10.31
CA ASP A 65 25.28 17.72 9.51
C ASP A 65 24.06 17.40 8.61
N VAL A 66 23.19 18.39 8.37
CA VAL A 66 21.88 18.23 7.69
C VAL A 66 21.83 18.96 6.36
N ARG A 67 21.55 18.23 5.27
CA ARG A 67 21.19 18.81 3.96
C ARG A 67 19.69 18.66 3.70
N ALA A 68 18.96 19.77 3.71
CA ALA A 68 17.54 19.81 3.38
C ALA A 68 17.31 20.11 1.88
N GLU A 69 16.40 19.39 1.24
CA GLU A 69 15.86 19.71 -0.08
C GLU A 69 14.31 19.69 -0.02
N ARG A 70 13.69 20.79 -0.48
CA ARG A 70 12.30 20.99 -0.98
C ARG A 70 11.46 22.08 -0.29
N GLY A 71 10.42 22.53 -1.02
CA GLY A 71 9.77 23.85 -0.96
C GLY A 71 8.38 23.97 -0.29
N ASP A 72 7.64 25.00 -0.70
CA ASP A 72 6.99 25.99 0.19
C ASP A 72 5.60 25.66 0.80
N ASP A 73 4.96 24.53 0.49
CA ASP A 73 3.53 24.27 0.82
C ASP A 73 3.27 23.24 1.95
N VAL A 74 4.31 22.89 2.73
CA VAL A 74 4.24 21.89 3.82
C VAL A 74 4.79 22.50 5.13
N ILE A 75 4.16 22.21 6.27
CA ILE A 75 4.74 22.57 7.58
C ILE A 75 5.96 21.69 7.83
N ILE A 76 7.16 22.24 7.65
CA ILE A 76 8.40 21.51 7.93
C ILE A 76 8.82 21.76 9.39
N VAL A 77 9.17 20.68 10.09
CA VAL A 77 9.73 20.72 11.43
C VAL A 77 11.10 20.05 11.44
N LEU A 78 12.13 20.82 11.77
CA LEU A 78 13.47 20.33 11.97
C LEU A 78 13.64 19.85 13.41
N VAL A 79 14.05 18.60 13.60
CA VAL A 79 14.14 17.95 14.92
C VAL A 79 15.55 17.44 15.18
N GLY A 80 16.27 18.09 16.10
CA GLY A 80 17.56 17.59 16.58
C GLY A 80 17.33 16.51 17.64
N ASN A 81 17.55 15.24 17.30
CA ASN A 81 17.37 14.12 18.22
C ASN A 81 18.68 13.76 18.94
N LYS A 82 18.59 12.94 20.00
CA LYS A 82 19.70 12.55 20.89
C LYS A 82 20.26 13.71 21.73
N SER A 83 19.43 14.67 22.12
CA SER A 83 19.82 15.74 23.05
C SER A 83 20.37 15.26 24.40
N ASP A 84 20.13 13.98 24.77
CA ASP A 84 20.73 13.32 25.92
C ASP A 84 22.24 13.06 25.78
N LEU A 85 22.81 13.17 24.57
CA LEU A 85 24.24 13.02 24.29
C LEU A 85 24.93 14.37 24.09
N SER A 86 24.66 15.34 24.97
CA SER A 86 25.21 16.70 24.90
C SER A 86 26.73 16.75 24.80
N ASP A 87 27.42 15.81 25.43
CA ASP A 87 28.89 15.74 25.45
C ASP A 87 29.50 15.30 24.12
N LYS A 88 28.69 14.76 23.21
CA LYS A 88 29.08 14.34 21.85
C LYS A 88 28.48 15.24 20.77
N ARG A 89 28.01 16.44 21.15
CA ARG A 89 27.36 17.37 20.25
C ARG A 89 28.35 17.94 19.24
N GLU A 90 28.00 17.83 17.97
CA GLU A 90 28.75 18.44 16.86
C GLU A 90 27.98 19.63 16.26
N VAL A 91 26.64 19.59 16.30
CA VAL A 91 25.74 20.66 15.86
C VAL A 91 25.22 21.41 17.08
N THR A 92 25.53 22.71 17.19
CA THR A 92 25.04 23.52 18.30
C THR A 92 23.54 23.81 18.17
N THR A 93 22.87 24.06 19.29
CA THR A 93 21.46 24.48 19.27
C THR A 93 21.29 25.79 18.48
N ASP A 94 22.25 26.71 18.59
CA ASP A 94 22.28 27.97 17.83
C ASP A 94 22.39 27.73 16.31
N ASP A 95 23.20 26.74 15.87
CA ASP A 95 23.29 26.37 14.46
C ASP A 95 21.97 25.79 13.93
N GLY A 96 21.33 24.92 14.72
CA GLY A 96 20.01 24.37 14.41
C GLY A 96 18.93 25.45 14.31
N GLU A 97 18.90 26.40 15.25
CA GLU A 97 17.99 27.54 15.24
C GLU A 97 18.25 28.49 14.07
N LYS A 98 19.52 28.79 13.79
CA LYS A 98 19.91 29.64 12.66
C LYS A 98 19.46 29.01 11.35
N ARG A 99 19.68 27.70 11.18
CA ARG A 99 19.27 26.97 9.99
C ARG A 99 17.75 26.94 9.82
N ALA A 100 17.02 26.76 10.91
CA ALA A 100 15.57 26.80 10.88
C ALA A 100 15.01 28.19 10.52
N LYS A 101 15.66 29.26 11.01
CA LYS A 101 15.35 30.65 10.63
C LYS A 101 15.63 30.92 9.15
N GLU A 102 16.75 30.43 8.62
CA GLU A 102 17.09 30.55 7.18
C GLU A 102 16.06 29.87 6.28
N LEU A 103 15.54 28.72 6.71
CA LEU A 103 14.54 27.94 5.97
C LEU A 103 13.09 28.33 6.29
N ASN A 104 12.87 29.24 7.25
CA ASN A 104 11.55 29.61 7.78
C ASN A 104 10.72 28.40 8.27
N VAL A 105 11.35 27.48 8.99
CA VAL A 105 10.73 26.23 9.51
C VAL A 105 10.76 26.17 11.04
N MET A 106 9.96 25.29 11.63
CA MET A 106 10.00 25.08 13.09
C MET A 106 11.24 24.28 13.51
N PHE A 107 11.76 24.55 14.71
CA PHE A 107 12.87 23.80 15.31
C PHE A 107 12.55 23.35 16.75
N ILE A 108 12.97 22.13 17.09
CA ILE A 108 12.95 21.62 18.46
C ILE A 108 13.98 20.50 18.65
N GLU A 109 14.64 20.47 19.80
CA GLU A 109 15.49 19.34 20.18
C GLU A 109 14.72 18.32 21.02
N THR A 110 14.95 17.03 20.75
CA THR A 110 14.30 15.91 21.42
C THR A 110 15.31 14.86 21.89
N SER A 111 14.90 14.01 22.82
CA SER A 111 15.57 12.75 23.09
C SER A 111 14.52 11.65 23.08
N ALA A 112 14.54 10.80 22.06
CA ALA A 112 13.71 9.61 22.03
C ALA A 112 14.00 8.68 23.21
N LYS A 113 15.26 8.60 23.65
CA LYS A 113 15.71 7.77 24.77
C LYS A 113 15.20 8.25 26.13
N ALA A 114 15.31 9.55 26.40
CA ALA A 114 14.86 10.14 27.65
C ALA A 114 13.37 10.57 27.62
N GLY A 115 12.71 10.46 26.46
CA GLY A 115 11.38 11.01 26.23
C GLY A 115 11.31 12.55 26.26
N HIS A 116 12.46 13.23 26.26
CA HIS A 116 12.56 14.68 26.36
C HIS A 116 11.99 15.35 25.11
N ASN A 117 11.10 16.33 25.29
CA ASN A 117 10.43 17.13 24.25
C ASN A 117 9.63 16.37 23.17
N VAL A 118 9.56 15.04 23.19
CA VAL A 118 8.79 14.26 22.19
C VAL A 118 7.30 14.61 22.24
N LYS A 119 6.70 14.66 23.44
CA LYS A 119 5.29 15.06 23.60
C LYS A 119 5.07 16.53 23.21
N THR A 120 6.03 17.40 23.53
CA THR A 120 6.00 18.82 23.19
C THR A 120 6.06 19.05 21.68
N LEU A 121 6.90 18.31 20.96
CA LEU A 121 7.00 18.33 19.49
C LEU A 121 5.63 18.07 18.85
N PHE A 122 5.00 16.94 19.18
CA PHE A 122 3.71 16.58 18.59
C PHE A 122 2.58 17.52 19.02
N LYS A 123 2.64 18.09 20.24
CA LYS A 123 1.68 19.12 20.68
C LYS A 123 1.82 20.40 19.86
N LYS A 124 3.04 20.88 19.62
CA LYS A 124 3.32 22.05 18.78
C LYS A 124 2.85 21.82 17.35
N ILE A 125 3.16 20.67 16.76
CA ILE A 125 2.67 20.28 15.42
C ILE A 125 1.14 20.35 15.36
N ALA A 126 0.45 19.72 16.32
CA ALA A 126 -1.00 19.68 16.34
C ALA A 126 -1.64 21.07 16.53
N GLN A 127 -0.96 22.00 17.23
CA GLN A 127 -1.39 23.38 17.40
C GLN A 127 -1.18 24.22 16.14
N SER A 128 -0.04 24.05 15.46
CA SER A 128 0.30 24.77 14.22
C SER A 128 -0.51 24.35 13.01
N LEU A 129 -1.15 23.17 13.05
CA LEU A 129 -2.14 22.80 12.05
C LEU A 129 -3.32 23.78 12.11
N PRO A 130 -3.77 24.36 10.98
CA PRO A 130 -4.88 25.31 10.98
C PRO A 130 -6.09 24.73 11.72
N GLY A 131 -6.68 25.54 12.62
CA GLY A 131 -7.94 25.21 13.25
C GLY A 131 -9.03 25.13 12.18
N VAL A 132 -9.83 24.07 12.21
CA VAL A 132 -11.02 24.00 11.35
C VAL A 132 -12.07 24.89 12.00
N ASP A 133 -12.00 26.20 11.74
CA ASP A 133 -13.09 27.11 12.07
C ASP A 133 -14.36 26.65 11.33
N GLY A 134 -15.50 26.72 12.00
CA GLY A 134 -16.80 26.15 11.62
C GLY A 134 -17.44 26.66 10.32
N SER A 135 -16.69 27.18 9.36
CA SER A 135 -17.04 27.01 7.95
C SER A 135 -16.47 25.67 7.51
N ALA A 136 -17.34 24.71 7.25
CA ALA A 136 -16.95 23.44 6.65
C ALA A 136 -16.02 23.71 5.46
N ILE A 137 -14.71 23.50 5.66
CA ILE A 137 -13.84 23.12 4.57
C ILE A 137 -14.36 21.74 4.21
N GLN A 138 -15.29 21.71 3.26
CA GLN A 138 -15.47 20.60 2.35
C GLN A 138 -14.10 20.36 1.72
N SER A 139 -13.22 19.66 2.43
CA SER A 139 -12.32 18.76 1.74
C SER A 139 -13.25 17.72 1.14
N ASP A 140 -13.68 17.98 -0.10
CA ASP A 140 -14.38 17.04 -0.97
C ASP A 140 -13.46 15.85 -1.31
N SER A 141 -12.89 15.19 -0.30
CA SER A 141 -12.62 13.76 -0.42
C SER A 141 -13.99 13.09 -0.27
N LYS A 142 -14.80 13.16 -1.34
CA LYS A 142 -15.96 12.30 -1.52
C LYS A 142 -15.53 10.90 -1.14
N ASP A 143 -16.14 10.32 -0.11
CA ASP A 143 -15.72 9.01 0.39
C ASP A 143 -15.91 7.99 -0.72
N SER A 144 -14.82 7.36 -1.10
CA SER A 144 -14.63 6.87 -2.44
C SER A 144 -14.36 5.37 -2.42
N SER A 145 -15.26 4.63 -3.08
CA SER A 145 -15.43 3.19 -2.95
C SER A 145 -15.26 2.46 -4.27
N GLN A 146 -14.27 1.56 -4.31
CA GLN A 146 -13.98 0.75 -5.49
C GLN A 146 -14.93 -0.44 -5.67
N PHE A 147 -15.86 -0.66 -4.75
CA PHE A 147 -16.92 -1.65 -4.94
C PHE A 147 -17.74 -1.37 -6.20
N TYR A 148 -18.06 -0.09 -6.45
CA TYR A 148 -18.77 0.32 -7.66
C TYR A 148 -17.94 0.12 -8.93
N ASP A 149 -16.62 0.32 -8.83
CA ASP A 149 -15.70 0.05 -9.93
C ASP A 149 -15.60 -1.46 -10.22
N LEU A 150 -15.76 -2.35 -9.22
CA LEU A 150 -15.90 -3.79 -9.46
C LEU A 150 -17.20 -4.12 -10.22
N LEU A 151 -18.31 -3.44 -9.90
CA LEU A 151 -19.55 -3.66 -10.66
C LEU A 151 -19.37 -3.23 -12.12
N GLU A 152 -18.69 -2.11 -12.35
CA GLU A 152 -18.35 -1.67 -13.69
C GLU A 152 -17.38 -2.61 -14.41
N LEU A 153 -16.41 -3.19 -13.67
CA LEU A 153 -15.54 -4.23 -14.20
C LEU A 153 -16.35 -5.39 -14.77
N PHE A 154 -17.41 -5.85 -14.09
CA PHE A 154 -18.27 -6.91 -14.63
C PHE A 154 -19.11 -6.43 -15.83
N ASN A 155 -19.55 -5.17 -15.86
CA ASN A 155 -20.24 -4.60 -17.03
C ASN A 155 -19.33 -4.59 -18.27
N VAL A 156 -18.07 -4.22 -18.10
CA VAL A 156 -17.07 -4.13 -19.18
C VAL A 156 -16.54 -5.52 -19.56
N GLY A 157 -16.26 -6.36 -18.56
CA GLY A 157 -15.67 -7.69 -18.72
C GLY A 157 -16.62 -8.68 -19.40
N GLY A 158 -17.91 -8.65 -19.05
CA GLY A 158 -18.96 -9.56 -19.54
C GLY A 158 -19.67 -10.32 -18.40
N ASP A 159 -20.87 -10.86 -18.67
CA ASP A 159 -21.63 -11.62 -17.67
C ASP A 159 -20.82 -12.87 -17.23
N VAL A 160 -20.70 -13.06 -15.91
CA VAL A 160 -20.02 -14.19 -15.26
C VAL A 160 -20.56 -15.56 -15.68
N LYS A 161 -21.80 -15.65 -16.17
CA LYS A 161 -22.36 -16.90 -16.72
C LYS A 161 -21.62 -17.36 -17.97
N ASP A 162 -21.18 -16.41 -18.78
CA ASP A 162 -20.61 -16.64 -20.10
C ASP A 162 -19.09 -16.43 -20.13
N THR A 163 -18.53 -15.80 -19.08
CA THR A 163 -17.14 -15.35 -19.02
C THR A 163 -16.40 -15.99 -17.84
N ASN A 164 -15.21 -16.53 -18.10
CA ASN A 164 -14.30 -16.99 -17.05
C ASN A 164 -13.45 -15.80 -16.56
N TYR A 165 -13.26 -15.69 -15.26
CA TYR A 165 -12.54 -14.61 -14.60
C TYR A 165 -11.45 -15.16 -13.68
N ILE A 166 -10.26 -14.56 -13.73
CA ILE A 166 -9.16 -14.81 -12.80
C ILE A 166 -8.84 -13.49 -12.12
N PHE A 167 -9.11 -13.41 -10.81
CA PHE A 167 -8.79 -12.23 -10.03
C PHE A 167 -7.42 -12.38 -9.36
N MET A 168 -6.46 -11.50 -9.64
CA MET A 168 -5.07 -11.58 -9.16
C MET A 168 -4.82 -10.94 -7.78
N GLY A 169 -5.80 -10.93 -6.87
CA GLY A 169 -5.63 -10.52 -5.46
C GLY A 169 -5.95 -9.06 -5.12
N ASP A 170 -5.57 -8.69 -3.90
CA ASP A 170 -5.70 -7.40 -3.18
C ASP A 170 -7.11 -6.85 -2.97
N TYR A 171 -8.07 -7.75 -2.83
CA TYR A 171 -9.50 -7.46 -2.68
C TYR A 171 -9.89 -6.58 -1.50
N VAL A 172 -8.96 -6.32 -0.58
CA VAL A 172 -9.25 -5.63 0.67
C VAL A 172 -8.22 -4.56 0.96
N ASP A 173 -8.50 -3.85 2.06
CA ASP A 173 -7.80 -2.67 2.52
C ASP A 173 -7.96 -1.47 1.63
N ARG A 174 -7.49 -0.35 2.15
CA ARG A 174 -7.40 0.91 1.46
C ARG A 174 -8.78 1.45 1.10
N GLY A 175 -9.89 0.74 0.94
CA GLY A 175 -11.25 1.30 0.70
C GLY A 175 -12.27 1.03 1.82
N HIS A 176 -13.44 1.67 1.71
CA HIS A 176 -14.53 1.54 2.71
C HIS A 176 -15.48 0.35 2.48
N PHE A 177 -15.35 -0.34 1.35
CA PHE A 177 -16.24 -1.41 0.93
C PHE A 177 -15.46 -2.68 0.56
N SER A 178 -14.32 -2.89 1.21
CA SER A 178 -13.49 -4.08 1.01
C SER A 178 -14.29 -5.33 1.35
N LEU A 179 -15.11 -5.28 2.40
CA LEU A 179 -15.91 -6.42 2.83
C LEU A 179 -16.99 -6.77 1.81
N GLU A 180 -17.74 -5.80 1.30
CA GLU A 180 -18.76 -6.01 0.26
C GLU A 180 -18.11 -6.56 -1.01
N THR A 181 -16.93 -6.04 -1.36
CA THR A 181 -16.25 -6.48 -2.56
C THR A 181 -15.75 -7.91 -2.45
N PHE A 182 -15.04 -8.24 -1.37
CA PHE A 182 -14.56 -9.59 -1.15
C PHE A 182 -15.72 -10.59 -1.00
N THR A 183 -16.78 -10.24 -0.27
CA THR A 183 -17.94 -11.13 -0.10
C THR A 183 -18.74 -11.33 -1.38
N LEU A 184 -18.86 -10.31 -2.25
CA LEU A 184 -19.44 -10.47 -3.59
C LEU A 184 -18.63 -11.48 -4.41
N LEU A 185 -17.30 -11.36 -4.44
CA LEU A 185 -16.42 -12.30 -5.13
C LEU A 185 -16.54 -13.73 -4.57
N LEU A 186 -16.66 -13.89 -3.26
CA LEU A 186 -16.89 -15.20 -2.64
C LEU A 186 -18.24 -15.80 -3.01
N VAL A 187 -19.32 -15.00 -3.04
CA VAL A 187 -20.64 -15.47 -3.48
C VAL A 187 -20.61 -15.87 -4.95
N LEU A 188 -19.93 -15.09 -5.80
CA LEU A 188 -19.75 -15.43 -7.22
C LEU A 188 -18.92 -16.72 -7.37
N LYS A 189 -17.85 -16.90 -6.59
CA LYS A 189 -17.08 -18.16 -6.54
C LYS A 189 -17.92 -19.34 -6.09
N ALA A 190 -18.78 -19.17 -5.09
CA ALA A 190 -19.65 -20.24 -4.62
C ALA A 190 -20.73 -20.60 -5.65
N LYS A 191 -21.26 -19.60 -6.36
CA LYS A 191 -22.32 -19.77 -7.37
C LYS A 191 -21.80 -20.30 -8.71
N TYR A 192 -20.62 -19.84 -9.14
CA TYR A 192 -19.98 -20.20 -10.41
C TYR A 192 -18.52 -20.66 -10.17
N PRO A 193 -18.34 -21.82 -9.51
CA PRO A 193 -17.04 -22.28 -9.04
C PRO A 193 -16.03 -22.57 -10.15
N ASP A 194 -16.50 -22.88 -11.36
CA ASP A 194 -15.71 -23.09 -12.58
C ASP A 194 -15.41 -21.80 -13.35
N LYS A 195 -16.12 -20.70 -13.05
CA LYS A 195 -15.99 -19.41 -13.75
C LYS A 195 -15.13 -18.40 -13.02
N ILE A 196 -15.12 -18.43 -11.69
CA ILE A 196 -14.39 -17.45 -10.88
C ILE A 196 -13.17 -18.14 -10.26
N THR A 197 -11.98 -17.61 -10.52
CA THR A 197 -10.74 -18.00 -9.83
C THR A 197 -10.23 -16.80 -9.04
N LEU A 198 -9.94 -17.00 -7.75
CA LEU A 198 -9.48 -15.95 -6.85
C LEU A 198 -8.06 -16.28 -6.39
N LEU A 199 -7.09 -15.50 -6.82
CA LEU A 199 -5.71 -15.58 -6.34
C LEU A 199 -5.53 -14.76 -5.07
N ARG A 200 -4.53 -15.12 -4.27
CA ARG A 200 -4.13 -14.36 -3.09
C ARG A 200 -3.26 -13.17 -3.52
N GLY A 201 -3.55 -11.97 -3.01
CA GLY A 201 -2.65 -10.83 -3.05
C GLY A 201 -1.95 -10.61 -1.71
N ASN A 202 -1.06 -9.63 -1.65
CA ASN A 202 -0.32 -9.34 -0.42
C ASN A 202 -1.24 -8.72 0.66
N HIS A 203 -2.33 -8.07 0.26
CA HIS A 203 -3.34 -7.52 1.17
C HIS A 203 -4.23 -8.59 1.80
N GLU A 204 -4.33 -9.80 1.25
CA GLU A 204 -5.05 -10.92 1.87
C GLU A 204 -4.23 -11.59 3.00
N SER A 205 -3.77 -10.78 3.94
CA SER A 205 -2.96 -11.17 5.09
C SER A 205 -3.43 -10.47 6.36
N ARG A 206 -3.28 -11.12 7.51
CA ARG A 206 -3.68 -10.58 8.82
C ARG A 206 -2.87 -9.34 9.15
N GLN A 207 -1.57 -9.35 8.85
CA GLN A 207 -0.68 -8.24 9.17
C GLN A 207 -1.06 -6.97 8.40
N ILE A 208 -1.26 -7.07 7.09
CA ILE A 208 -1.55 -5.92 6.22
C ILE A 208 -2.97 -5.38 6.52
N THR A 209 -3.95 -6.26 6.72
CA THR A 209 -5.34 -5.84 6.98
C THR A 209 -5.58 -5.14 8.31
N GLN A 210 -4.70 -5.36 9.29
CA GLN A 210 -4.71 -4.61 10.55
C GLN A 210 -4.18 -3.19 10.40
N VAL A 211 -3.32 -2.95 9.41
CA VAL A 211 -2.66 -1.65 9.19
C VAL A 211 -3.45 -0.78 8.21
N TYR A 212 -4.02 -1.39 7.16
CA TYR A 212 -4.56 -0.63 6.01
C TYR A 212 -6.08 -0.53 5.93
N GLY A 213 -6.76 -0.94 7.01
CA GLY A 213 -8.13 -0.51 7.30
C GLY A 213 -9.20 -1.59 7.20
N PHE A 214 -8.93 -2.77 6.63
CA PHE A 214 -9.95 -3.81 6.53
C PHE A 214 -10.39 -4.37 7.89
N TYR A 215 -9.46 -4.50 8.85
CA TYR A 215 -9.79 -4.86 10.23
C TYR A 215 -10.78 -3.86 10.85
N ASP A 216 -10.46 -2.56 10.72
CA ASP A 216 -11.28 -1.47 11.25
C ASP A 216 -12.64 -1.37 10.54
N GLU A 217 -12.68 -1.63 9.23
CA GLU A 217 -13.92 -1.72 8.46
C GLU A 217 -14.85 -2.80 9.03
N CYS A 218 -14.35 -4.02 9.20
CA CYS A 218 -15.13 -5.12 9.78
C CYS A 218 -15.61 -4.80 11.20
N GLN A 219 -14.70 -4.28 12.04
CA GLN A 219 -15.01 -3.92 13.42
C GLN A 219 -16.08 -2.83 13.50
N THR A 220 -16.03 -1.85 12.60
CA THR A 220 -16.98 -0.73 12.56
C THR A 220 -18.35 -1.18 12.08
N LYS A 221 -18.41 -2.02 11.03
CA LYS A 221 -19.68 -2.50 10.44
C LYS A 221 -20.42 -3.49 11.33
N TYR A 222 -19.69 -4.37 12.05
CA TYR A 222 -20.29 -5.47 12.80
C TYR A 222 -20.11 -5.36 14.32
N GLY A 223 -19.42 -4.33 14.81
CA GLY A 223 -19.14 -4.12 16.24
C GLY A 223 -18.14 -5.10 16.85
N ASN A 224 -17.57 -6.03 16.05
CA ASN A 224 -16.59 -7.01 16.49
C ASN A 224 -15.73 -7.53 15.32
N ALA A 225 -14.60 -8.16 15.64
CA ALA A 225 -13.61 -8.61 14.67
C ALA A 225 -13.88 -10.02 14.10
N ASN A 226 -15.02 -10.66 14.38
CA ASN A 226 -15.25 -12.04 13.93
C ASN A 226 -15.33 -12.14 12.41
N VAL A 227 -15.97 -11.17 11.74
CA VAL A 227 -16.04 -11.12 10.28
C VAL A 227 -14.64 -11.06 9.67
N TRP A 228 -13.77 -10.18 10.19
CA TRP A 228 -12.37 -10.11 9.79
C TRP A 228 -11.64 -11.45 9.99
N LYS A 229 -11.80 -12.10 11.16
CA LYS A 229 -11.20 -13.42 11.42
C LYS A 229 -11.65 -14.48 10.41
N TYR A 230 -12.93 -14.49 10.04
CA TYR A 230 -13.46 -15.41 9.04
C TYR A 230 -12.90 -15.11 7.66
N CYS A 231 -12.83 -13.84 7.25
CA CYS A 231 -12.18 -13.46 5.99
C CYS A 231 -10.71 -13.88 5.96
N CYS A 232 -9.93 -13.62 7.02
CA CYS A 232 -8.53 -14.07 7.11
C CYS A 232 -8.39 -15.59 7.06
N SER A 233 -9.33 -16.33 7.64
CA SER A 233 -9.34 -17.80 7.53
C SER A 233 -9.57 -18.24 6.09
N VAL A 234 -10.40 -17.53 5.31
CA VAL A 234 -10.61 -17.80 3.88
C VAL A 234 -9.39 -17.40 3.05
N PHE A 235 -8.71 -16.31 3.38
CA PHE A 235 -7.49 -15.87 2.70
C PHE A 235 -6.42 -16.97 2.61
N ASP A 236 -6.29 -17.78 3.66
CA ASP A 236 -5.33 -18.89 3.70
C ASP A 236 -5.60 -19.97 2.64
N TYR A 237 -6.83 -20.08 2.14
CA TYR A 237 -7.21 -21.04 1.10
C TYR A 237 -7.04 -20.52 -0.33
N LEU A 238 -6.88 -19.20 -0.52
CA LEU A 238 -6.75 -18.59 -1.85
C LEU A 238 -5.53 -19.14 -2.60
N THR A 239 -5.69 -19.31 -3.91
CA THR A 239 -4.63 -19.88 -4.76
C THR A 239 -3.51 -18.88 -5.00
N LEU A 240 -2.26 -19.32 -5.13
CA LEU A 240 -1.13 -18.40 -5.28
C LEU A 240 -0.89 -17.96 -6.73
N ALA A 241 -1.25 -18.82 -7.67
CA ALA A 241 -1.07 -18.60 -9.10
C ALA A 241 -2.11 -19.39 -9.90
N ALA A 242 -2.34 -18.98 -11.14
CA ALA A 242 -3.14 -19.72 -12.13
C ALA A 242 -2.38 -19.83 -13.44
N ILE A 243 -2.73 -20.84 -14.25
CA ILE A 243 -2.17 -21.02 -15.59
C ILE A 243 -3.33 -21.06 -16.58
N ILE A 244 -3.30 -20.18 -17.58
CA ILE A 244 -4.27 -20.14 -18.68
C ILE A 244 -3.67 -20.88 -19.88
N ASP A 245 -4.40 -21.88 -20.40
CA ASP A 245 -4.05 -22.67 -21.59
C ASP A 245 -2.61 -23.17 -21.64
N GLY A 246 -2.03 -23.47 -20.46
CA GLY A 246 -0.65 -23.94 -20.32
C GLY A 246 0.44 -22.93 -20.70
N SER A 247 0.09 -21.68 -21.02
CA SER A 247 1.04 -20.73 -21.63
C SER A 247 1.08 -19.34 -20.99
N ILE A 248 0.10 -18.98 -20.17
CA ILE A 248 0.09 -17.71 -19.44
C ILE A 248 0.06 -18.01 -17.94
N LEU A 249 1.07 -17.54 -17.21
CA LEU A 249 1.09 -17.59 -15.75
C LEU A 249 0.45 -16.32 -15.19
N CYS A 250 -0.55 -16.46 -14.32
CA CYS A 250 -1.13 -15.37 -13.54
C CYS A 250 -0.64 -15.46 -12.10
N VAL A 251 -0.08 -14.37 -11.58
CA VAL A 251 0.41 -14.26 -10.19
C VAL A 251 0.16 -12.83 -9.70
N HIS A 252 -0.03 -12.63 -8.40
CA HIS A 252 -0.25 -11.28 -7.87
C HIS A 252 1.02 -10.41 -7.96
N GLY A 253 2.07 -10.81 -7.25
CA GLY A 253 3.39 -10.18 -7.18
C GLY A 253 4.21 -10.47 -8.43
N GLY A 254 5.17 -11.38 -8.30
CA GLY A 254 6.01 -11.74 -9.42
C GLY A 254 6.71 -13.06 -9.21
N LEU A 255 7.98 -13.11 -9.63
CA LEU A 255 8.78 -14.32 -9.55
C LEU A 255 9.56 -14.40 -8.22
N SER A 256 10.07 -15.59 -7.92
CA SER A 256 10.95 -15.87 -6.79
C SER A 256 12.27 -16.48 -7.27
N PRO A 257 13.43 -16.12 -6.70
CA PRO A 257 14.69 -16.79 -6.99
C PRO A 257 14.68 -18.29 -6.61
N ASP A 258 13.80 -18.69 -5.70
CA ASP A 258 13.65 -20.09 -5.24
C ASP A 258 12.75 -20.92 -6.18
N ILE A 259 12.03 -20.29 -7.11
CA ILE A 259 11.10 -20.93 -8.03
C ILE A 259 11.61 -20.78 -9.46
N LYS A 260 12.17 -21.85 -10.01
CA LYS A 260 12.58 -21.94 -11.42
C LYS A 260 11.53 -22.63 -12.28
N ALA A 261 10.80 -23.59 -11.70
CA ALA A 261 9.78 -24.36 -12.38
C ALA A 261 8.40 -24.22 -11.71
N LEU A 262 7.33 -24.23 -12.49
CA LEU A 262 5.94 -24.13 -12.03
C LEU A 262 5.58 -25.22 -11.00
N ASP A 263 6.18 -26.41 -11.10
CA ASP A 263 5.95 -27.49 -10.14
C ASP A 263 6.42 -27.14 -8.72
N GLN A 264 7.43 -26.26 -8.57
CA GLN A 264 7.87 -25.82 -7.25
C GLN A 264 6.80 -24.97 -6.57
N MET A 265 6.01 -24.18 -7.31
CA MET A 265 4.87 -23.42 -6.75
C MET A 265 3.84 -24.35 -6.12
N ARG A 266 3.64 -25.55 -6.67
CA ARG A 266 2.67 -26.54 -6.16
C ARG A 266 3.08 -27.12 -4.81
N THR A 267 4.36 -27.04 -4.46
CA THR A 267 4.90 -27.54 -3.18
C THR A 267 4.76 -26.54 -2.04
N ILE A 268 4.37 -25.30 -2.33
CA ILE A 268 4.19 -24.26 -1.32
C ILE A 268 2.99 -24.60 -0.43
N HIS A 269 3.24 -24.73 0.87
CA HIS A 269 2.18 -24.86 1.85
C HIS A 269 1.46 -23.51 2.03
N ARG A 270 0.40 -23.26 1.27
CA ARG A 270 -0.29 -21.95 1.26
C ARG A 270 -1.27 -21.71 2.41
N LEU A 271 -1.70 -22.77 3.11
CA LEU A 271 -2.68 -22.72 4.22
C LEU A 271 -2.05 -22.15 5.50
N GLN A 272 -1.56 -20.92 5.41
CA GLN A 272 -0.92 -20.17 6.49
C GLN A 272 -0.95 -18.67 6.18
N GLU A 273 -0.57 -17.87 7.16
CA GLU A 273 -0.23 -16.46 6.94
C GLU A 273 0.94 -16.33 5.96
N ILE A 274 0.96 -15.24 5.17
CA ILE A 274 2.08 -14.96 4.27
C ILE A 274 3.36 -14.81 5.11
N PRO A 275 4.41 -15.61 4.88
CA PRO A 275 5.67 -15.49 5.59
C PRO A 275 6.37 -14.15 5.27
N HIS A 276 7.34 -13.77 6.09
CA HIS A 276 8.14 -12.55 5.88
C HIS A 276 9.22 -12.72 4.80
N GLU A 277 9.55 -13.95 4.41
CA GLU A 277 10.57 -14.26 3.41
C GLU A 277 10.27 -15.59 2.69
N GLY A 278 11.04 -15.85 1.63
CA GLY A 278 10.97 -17.06 0.84
C GLY A 278 9.88 -17.05 -0.23
N SER A 279 9.79 -18.17 -0.94
CA SER A 279 9.03 -18.27 -2.19
C SER A 279 7.56 -17.83 -2.10
N PHE A 280 6.85 -18.10 -1.00
CA PHE A 280 5.47 -17.63 -0.83
C PHE A 280 5.42 -16.10 -0.68
N CYS A 281 6.30 -15.50 0.13
CA CYS A 281 6.40 -14.05 0.25
C CYS A 281 6.71 -13.41 -1.12
N ASP A 282 7.67 -13.97 -1.85
CA ASP A 282 8.13 -13.43 -3.14
C ASP A 282 7.01 -13.39 -4.18
N LEU A 283 6.20 -14.45 -4.30
CA LEU A 283 5.06 -14.47 -5.23
C LEU A 283 4.03 -13.36 -4.97
N MET A 284 3.98 -12.84 -3.73
CA MET A 284 3.05 -11.79 -3.33
C MET A 284 3.67 -10.39 -3.44
N TRP A 285 4.99 -10.25 -3.30
CA TRP A 285 5.64 -8.94 -3.10
C TRP A 285 6.69 -8.56 -4.15
N SER A 286 7.13 -9.49 -5.01
CA SER A 286 8.15 -9.20 -6.01
C SER A 286 7.63 -8.29 -7.13
N ASP A 287 8.53 -7.47 -7.65
CA ASP A 287 8.25 -6.46 -8.68
C ASP A 287 9.23 -6.52 -9.86
N PRO A 288 8.74 -6.39 -11.10
CA PRO A 288 9.61 -6.17 -12.25
C PRO A 288 10.23 -4.76 -12.20
N GLU A 289 11.51 -4.64 -12.55
CA GLU A 289 12.25 -3.38 -12.65
C GLU A 289 13.21 -3.42 -13.84
N ASP A 290 13.61 -2.26 -14.39
CA ASP A 290 14.56 -2.14 -15.50
C ASP A 290 16.01 -2.52 -15.08
N ILE A 291 16.17 -3.79 -14.76
CA ILE A 291 17.40 -4.49 -14.42
C ILE A 291 17.49 -5.78 -15.23
N ASP A 292 18.67 -6.38 -15.26
CA ASP A 292 18.88 -7.66 -15.95
C ASP A 292 18.45 -8.86 -15.13
N THR A 293 18.77 -8.86 -13.83
CA THR A 293 18.67 -10.04 -12.95
C THR A 293 17.86 -9.75 -11.68
N TRP A 294 18.24 -10.31 -10.54
CA TRP A 294 17.59 -10.09 -9.26
C TRP A 294 18.22 -8.91 -8.51
N SER A 295 17.41 -8.16 -7.76
CA SER A 295 17.88 -7.17 -6.80
C SER A 295 16.99 -7.16 -5.56
N VAL A 296 17.51 -6.66 -4.44
CA VAL A 296 16.75 -6.57 -3.19
C VAL A 296 15.60 -5.59 -3.37
N SER A 297 14.40 -6.01 -2.96
CA SER A 297 13.21 -5.16 -3.00
C SER A 297 13.28 -4.03 -1.98
N PRO A 298 12.99 -2.78 -2.38
CA PRO A 298 12.88 -1.67 -1.44
C PRO A 298 11.64 -1.77 -0.53
N ARG A 299 10.72 -2.71 -0.80
CA ARG A 299 9.54 -2.98 0.05
C ARG A 299 9.90 -3.66 1.37
N GLY A 300 11.11 -4.20 1.50
CA GLY A 300 11.49 -5.04 2.64
C GLY A 300 10.94 -6.47 2.57
N ALA A 301 10.24 -6.82 1.49
CA ALA A 301 9.69 -8.13 1.19
C ALA A 301 9.73 -8.38 -0.33
N GLY A 302 9.92 -9.63 -0.73
CA GLY A 302 10.07 -10.02 -2.14
C GLY A 302 11.36 -9.50 -2.79
N TRP A 303 11.39 -9.56 -4.12
CA TRP A 303 12.56 -9.18 -4.93
C TRP A 303 12.19 -8.24 -6.08
N LEU A 304 13.16 -7.43 -6.51
CA LEU A 304 13.13 -6.86 -7.85
C LEU A 304 13.67 -7.89 -8.84
N PHE A 305 13.04 -8.01 -10.01
CA PHE A 305 13.49 -8.92 -11.04
C PHE A 305 13.45 -8.32 -12.44
N GLY A 306 14.40 -8.77 -13.26
CA GLY A 306 14.69 -8.19 -14.55
C GLY A 306 14.26 -9.01 -15.76
N SER A 307 14.66 -8.52 -16.94
CA SER A 307 14.32 -9.11 -18.22
C SER A 307 14.85 -10.53 -18.41
N LYS A 308 16.09 -10.82 -17.96
CA LYS A 308 16.69 -12.16 -18.11
C LYS A 308 16.00 -13.19 -17.24
N VAL A 309 15.64 -12.83 -16.01
CA VAL A 309 14.88 -13.69 -15.09
C VAL A 309 13.54 -14.08 -15.72
N THR A 310 12.83 -13.08 -16.26
CA THR A 310 11.53 -13.26 -16.91
C THR A 310 11.64 -14.18 -18.12
N SER A 311 12.58 -13.89 -19.05
CA SER A 311 12.80 -14.74 -20.23
C SER A 311 13.22 -16.16 -19.88
N GLU A 312 14.10 -16.34 -18.90
CA GLU A 312 14.56 -17.67 -18.48
C GLU A 312 13.41 -18.47 -17.87
N PHE A 313 12.63 -17.86 -16.97
CA PHE A 313 11.49 -18.52 -16.35
C PHE A 313 10.45 -18.94 -17.40
N ASN A 314 10.11 -18.04 -18.33
CA ASN A 314 9.18 -18.35 -19.41
C ASN A 314 9.70 -19.48 -20.30
N HIS A 315 10.99 -19.45 -20.66
CA HIS A 315 11.61 -20.48 -21.47
C HIS A 315 11.57 -21.87 -20.81
N ILE A 316 11.98 -21.96 -19.54
CA ILE A 316 12.00 -23.22 -18.77
C ILE A 316 10.60 -23.83 -18.68
N ASN A 317 9.59 -22.98 -18.49
CA ASN A 317 8.21 -23.42 -18.22
C ASN A 317 7.32 -23.47 -19.47
N GLY A 318 7.86 -23.15 -20.65
CA GLY A 318 7.09 -23.11 -21.90
C GLY A 318 6.00 -22.04 -21.92
N LEU A 319 6.16 -20.96 -21.13
CA LEU A 319 5.22 -19.86 -21.05
C LEU A 319 5.50 -18.81 -22.12
N LYS A 320 4.44 -18.16 -22.58
CA LYS A 320 4.49 -17.00 -23.48
C LYS A 320 4.42 -15.68 -22.73
N LEU A 321 3.71 -15.66 -21.60
CA LEU A 321 3.41 -14.44 -20.87
C LEU A 321 3.29 -14.73 -19.37
N ILE A 322 3.80 -13.80 -18.55
CA ILE A 322 3.47 -13.69 -17.13
C ILE A 322 2.55 -12.47 -16.98
N ALA A 323 1.32 -12.70 -16.55
CA ALA A 323 0.38 -11.65 -16.17
C ALA A 323 0.42 -11.46 -14.65
N ARG A 324 0.58 -10.20 -14.23
CA ARG A 324 0.71 -9.85 -12.81
C ARG A 324 0.00 -8.54 -12.45
N ALA A 325 -0.05 -8.22 -11.16
CA ALA A 325 -0.81 -7.10 -10.60
C ALA A 325 0.02 -6.11 -9.73
N HIS A 326 -0.44 -5.71 -8.52
CA HIS A 326 0.31 -5.05 -7.42
C HIS A 326 0.95 -3.66 -7.64
N GLN A 327 1.43 -3.33 -8.83
CA GLN A 327 2.05 -2.04 -9.16
C GLN A 327 1.08 -1.17 -9.94
N LEU A 328 0.82 0.03 -9.43
CA LEU A 328 -0.01 1.02 -10.10
C LEU A 328 0.53 1.32 -11.49
N VAL A 329 -0.35 1.19 -12.49
CA VAL A 329 -0.10 1.60 -13.87
C VAL A 329 -1.11 2.66 -14.26
N GLN A 330 -0.64 3.81 -14.75
CA GLN A 330 -1.50 4.95 -15.07
C GLN A 330 -2.45 4.65 -16.22
N GLU A 331 -1.97 3.89 -17.21
CA GLU A 331 -2.69 3.48 -18.41
C GLU A 331 -3.50 2.19 -18.21
N GLY A 332 -3.60 1.69 -16.97
CA GLY A 332 -4.33 0.47 -16.61
C GLY A 332 -3.59 -0.83 -16.91
N TYR A 333 -2.63 -0.86 -17.84
CA TYR A 333 -1.73 -2.00 -18.05
C TYR A 333 -0.39 -1.56 -18.64
N LYS A 334 0.65 -2.36 -18.43
CA LYS A 334 2.00 -2.11 -18.96
C LYS A 334 2.72 -3.41 -19.23
N TYR A 335 3.14 -3.60 -20.48
CA TYR A 335 4.14 -4.61 -20.79
C TYR A 335 5.50 -4.19 -20.28
N MET A 336 6.22 -5.15 -19.70
CA MET A 336 7.55 -4.97 -19.16
C MET A 336 8.58 -5.67 -20.05
N PHE A 337 9.74 -5.05 -20.14
CA PHE A 337 10.89 -5.52 -20.91
C PHE A 337 10.69 -5.53 -22.43
N PRO A 338 11.77 -5.53 -23.25
CA PRO A 338 11.66 -5.39 -24.71
C PRO A 338 10.92 -6.51 -25.47
N LYS A 339 10.64 -7.64 -24.83
CA LYS A 339 9.99 -8.80 -25.46
C LYS A 339 8.50 -8.92 -25.13
N ASP A 340 7.97 -8.02 -24.29
CA ASP A 340 6.57 -8.05 -23.85
C ASP A 340 6.15 -9.40 -23.22
N GLU A 341 7.10 -10.10 -22.60
CA GLU A 341 6.95 -11.43 -21.99
C GLU A 341 6.35 -11.38 -20.56
N LEU A 342 6.16 -10.16 -20.03
CA LEU A 342 5.50 -9.90 -18.76
C LEU A 342 4.59 -8.68 -18.90
N VAL A 343 3.39 -8.74 -18.30
CA VAL A 343 2.45 -7.62 -18.25
C VAL A 343 1.96 -7.39 -16.83
N THR A 344 1.96 -6.12 -16.43
CA THR A 344 1.28 -5.64 -15.23
C THR A 344 -0.11 -5.15 -15.61
N VAL A 345 -1.15 -5.66 -14.96
CA VAL A 345 -2.57 -5.31 -15.15
C VAL A 345 -3.08 -4.65 -13.89
N TRP A 346 -3.78 -3.53 -14.05
CA TRP A 346 -4.32 -2.72 -12.96
C TRP A 346 -5.81 -2.46 -13.19
N SER A 347 -6.69 -3.00 -12.34
CA SER A 347 -8.16 -2.94 -12.54
C SER A 347 -8.87 -1.99 -11.55
N ALA A 348 -8.12 -1.09 -10.92
CA ALA A 348 -8.59 -0.15 -9.91
C ALA A 348 -8.51 1.30 -10.42
N PRO A 349 -9.55 1.84 -11.07
CA PRO A 349 -9.47 3.15 -11.72
C PRO A 349 -9.49 4.27 -10.69
N ASN A 350 -8.90 5.41 -11.05
CA ASN A 350 -8.67 6.56 -10.18
C ASN A 350 -8.27 6.11 -8.77
N TYR A 351 -7.18 5.34 -8.68
CA TYR A 351 -6.77 4.68 -7.45
C TYR A 351 -6.56 5.68 -6.32
N CYS A 352 -7.00 5.30 -5.11
CA CYS A 352 -7.10 6.20 -3.95
C CYS A 352 -7.83 7.52 -4.24
N TYR A 353 -8.55 7.62 -5.36
CA TYR A 353 -9.30 8.76 -5.89
C TYR A 353 -8.48 10.03 -6.09
N ARG A 354 -7.19 9.80 -6.32
CA ARG A 354 -6.16 10.85 -6.40
C ARG A 354 -5.17 10.56 -7.52
N CYS A 355 -5.02 9.31 -7.92
CA CYS A 355 -4.03 8.93 -8.90
C CYS A 355 -4.43 9.30 -10.33
N GLY A 356 -5.73 9.41 -10.63
CA GLY A 356 -6.21 9.75 -11.97
C GLY A 356 -5.91 8.70 -13.05
N ASN A 357 -5.47 7.51 -12.67
CA ASN A 357 -5.21 6.40 -13.58
C ASN A 357 -6.52 5.81 -14.13
N VAL A 358 -6.43 5.17 -15.29
CA VAL A 358 -7.49 4.28 -15.78
C VAL A 358 -7.28 2.85 -15.27
N ALA A 359 -8.28 2.00 -15.45
CA ALA A 359 -8.19 0.58 -15.16
C ALA A 359 -8.29 -0.25 -16.44
N SER A 360 -7.83 -1.50 -16.37
CA SER A 360 -7.95 -2.45 -17.46
C SER A 360 -8.36 -3.85 -17.00
N ILE A 361 -8.91 -4.62 -17.94
CA ILE A 361 -9.14 -6.06 -17.84
C ILE A 361 -8.36 -6.72 -18.98
N MET A 362 -7.53 -7.71 -18.64
CA MET A 362 -6.84 -8.51 -19.66
C MET A 362 -7.76 -9.63 -20.16
N GLN A 363 -8.22 -9.53 -21.41
CA GLN A 363 -9.04 -10.53 -22.06
C GLN A 363 -8.17 -11.50 -22.88
N VAL A 364 -8.24 -12.78 -22.57
CA VAL A 364 -7.58 -13.84 -23.34
C VAL A 364 -8.63 -14.56 -24.21
N THR A 365 -8.38 -14.60 -25.52
CA THR A 365 -9.22 -15.31 -26.49
C THR A 365 -8.35 -16.14 -27.43
N ASP A 366 -8.98 -16.95 -28.29
CA ASP A 366 -8.27 -17.71 -29.33
C ASP A 366 -7.46 -16.81 -30.29
N SER A 367 -7.84 -15.53 -30.42
CA SER A 367 -7.12 -14.55 -31.25
C SER A 367 -5.96 -13.86 -30.54
N GLY A 368 -5.77 -14.13 -29.24
CA GLY A 368 -4.69 -13.58 -28.43
C GLY A 368 -5.19 -12.77 -27.23
N THR A 369 -4.30 -11.93 -26.71
CA THR A 369 -4.55 -11.11 -25.52
C THR A 369 -4.93 -9.68 -25.92
N HIS A 370 -6.04 -9.19 -25.37
CA HIS A 370 -6.59 -7.85 -25.61
C HIS A 370 -6.87 -7.16 -24.27
N PHE A 371 -6.87 -5.83 -24.23
CA PHE A 371 -7.16 -5.07 -23.00
C PHE A 371 -8.43 -4.24 -23.17
N LYS A 372 -9.36 -4.39 -22.23
CA LYS A 372 -10.51 -3.49 -22.11
C LYS A 372 -10.21 -2.43 -21.06
N ILE A 373 -10.14 -1.17 -21.47
CA ILE A 373 -9.89 -0.04 -20.57
C ILE A 373 -11.21 0.52 -20.06
N PHE A 374 -11.27 0.90 -18.79
CA PHE A 374 -12.42 1.55 -18.19
C PHE A 374 -12.02 2.61 -17.15
N ASP A 375 -12.87 3.62 -17.02
CA ASP A 375 -12.70 4.73 -16.11
C ASP A 375 -13.39 4.48 -14.76
N ALA A 376 -13.09 5.32 -13.80
CA ALA A 376 -13.75 5.30 -12.50
C ALA A 376 -15.22 5.69 -12.66
N VAL A 377 -16.13 4.94 -12.01
CA VAL A 377 -17.55 5.29 -11.95
C VAL A 377 -17.72 6.74 -11.46
N PRO A 378 -18.57 7.58 -12.07
CA PRO A 378 -18.75 8.95 -11.62
C PRO A 378 -19.23 9.02 -10.17
N ASP A 379 -18.77 10.02 -9.42
CA ASP A 379 -19.09 10.14 -7.99
C ASP A 379 -20.59 10.21 -7.67
N GLN A 380 -21.39 10.75 -8.59
CA GLN A 380 -22.84 10.87 -8.46
C GLN A 380 -23.55 9.51 -8.44
N ASP A 381 -22.92 8.48 -9.02
CA ASP A 381 -23.45 7.13 -9.15
C ASP A 381 -22.92 6.21 -8.04
N ARG A 382 -22.16 6.76 -7.08
CA ARG A 382 -21.58 6.04 -5.94
C ARG A 382 -22.37 6.33 -4.67
N PHE A 383 -22.54 5.29 -3.84
CA PHE A 383 -23.01 5.50 -2.48
C PHE A 383 -21.86 5.97 -1.59
N ILE A 384 -22.06 7.12 -0.96
CA ILE A 384 -21.15 7.67 0.05
C ILE A 384 -21.72 7.27 1.43
N PRO A 385 -21.00 6.48 2.24
CA PRO A 385 -21.45 6.16 3.59
C PRO A 385 -21.70 7.43 4.41
N THR A 386 -22.81 7.47 5.14
CA THR A 386 -23.03 8.54 6.12
C THR A 386 -21.97 8.45 7.23
N ARG A 387 -21.16 9.49 7.40
CA ARG A 387 -20.26 9.61 8.56
C ARG A 387 -21.10 9.63 9.84
N ASN A 388 -21.08 8.52 10.59
CA ASN A 388 -21.62 8.52 11.95
C ASN A 388 -20.76 9.45 12.82
N ASN A 389 -21.40 10.39 13.53
CA ASN A 389 -20.81 11.32 14.50
C ASN A 389 -20.27 10.61 15.78
N GLY A 390 -19.58 9.47 15.62
CA GLY A 390 -18.71 8.88 16.64
C GLY A 390 -17.28 9.44 16.52
N PRO A 391 -16.39 9.20 17.50
CA PRO A 391 -15.04 9.78 17.48
C PRO A 391 -14.32 9.37 16.19
N ASN A 392 -14.10 10.37 15.33
CA ASN A 392 -13.59 10.29 13.96
C ASN A 392 -12.53 9.19 13.76
N ARG A 393 -12.95 8.10 13.11
CA ARG A 393 -12.04 7.10 12.55
C ARG A 393 -12.21 7.06 11.03
N MET A 394 -11.49 7.93 10.30
CA MET A 394 -11.38 7.80 8.84
C MET A 394 -10.62 6.51 8.52
N GLY A 395 -11.26 5.62 7.76
CA GLY A 395 -10.63 4.51 7.04
C GLY A 395 -9.81 5.03 5.84
N GLY A 396 -8.99 4.15 5.27
CA GLY A 396 -8.20 4.47 4.07
C GLY A 396 -9.08 4.71 2.82
N THR A 397 -8.47 5.28 1.78
CA THR A 397 -9.08 5.57 0.45
C THR A 397 -8.79 4.52 -0.66
N GLY A 398 -9.83 3.80 -1.16
CA GLY A 398 -9.87 2.82 -2.27
C GLY A 398 -9.33 1.38 -2.09
N GLY A 399 -10.09 0.31 -2.42
CA GLY A 399 -9.60 -1.09 -2.51
C GLY A 399 -8.56 -1.33 -3.61
N GLN A 400 -8.16 -2.57 -3.88
CA GLN A 400 -7.52 -2.95 -5.14
C GLN A 400 -8.21 -4.22 -5.67
N TYR A 401 -8.37 -4.34 -6.98
CA TYR A 401 -8.84 -5.60 -7.58
C TYR A 401 -8.13 -5.70 -8.92
N PHE A 402 -7.77 -6.91 -9.31
CA PHE A 402 -6.99 -7.17 -10.52
C PHE A 402 -7.60 -8.32 -11.29
N VAL A 403 -7.85 -8.13 -12.59
CA VAL A 403 -8.60 -9.10 -13.41
C VAL A 403 -7.95 -9.34 -14.76
#